data_AF-A0A9P3K0C0-F1
#
_entry.id   AF-A0A9P3K0C0-F1
#
_cell.length_a   1.000
_cell.length_b   1.000
_cell.length_c   1.000
_cell.angle_alpha   90.00
_cell.angle_beta   90.00
_cell.angle_gamma   90.00
#
_symmetry.space_group_name_H-M   'P 1'
#
loop_
_entity.id
_entity.type
_entity.pdbx_description
1 polymer ?
#
loop_
_entity_poly.entity_id
_entity_poly.type
_entity_poly.pdbx_seq_one_letter_code
_entity_poly.pdbx_strand_id
1 'polypeptide(L)'
;MNGEAAAGPIRLSSVQLSSPSTDLFASVAVTAQLGMFERPLFDHTLFNATLTCGSLSSACYNLSQPASATSAPATGATSAVASGDTSAGQQREERGAPTLSLSFQQQILGPVRGRWDACMGVDSKNPLAVPRLLDSTYALDCSLERLGAARLVVWYSPTRREGMAEVRLLDR
;
A
#
# COMPACT_ATOMS: atom_id res chain seq x y z
N MET A 1 47.99 -13.46 -60.80
CA MET A 1 46.93 -12.55 -61.28
C MET A 1 45.61 -13.06 -60.75
N ASN A 2 45.01 -12.27 -59.84
CA ASN A 2 43.60 -12.18 -59.42
C ASN A 2 42.96 -13.46 -58.85
N GLY A 3 42.20 -13.51 -57.75
CA GLY A 3 41.51 -12.61 -56.82
C GLY A 3 40.73 -13.58 -55.90
N GLU A 4 40.00 -13.29 -54.84
CA GLU A 4 39.52 -12.09 -54.17
C GLU A 4 38.98 -12.64 -52.83
N ALA A 5 39.42 -12.08 -51.70
CA ALA A 5 39.00 -12.53 -50.38
C ALA A 5 37.56 -12.06 -50.11
N ALA A 6 36.61 -13.00 -50.08
CA ALA A 6 35.22 -12.72 -49.75
C ALA A 6 35.07 -12.44 -48.24
N ALA A 7 35.18 -11.16 -47.87
CA ALA A 7 34.80 -10.66 -46.55
C ALA A 7 33.26 -10.70 -46.43
N GLY A 8 32.73 -11.66 -45.68
CA GLY A 8 31.31 -11.70 -45.33
C GLY A 8 30.94 -10.53 -44.41
N PRO A 9 29.71 -9.96 -44.52
CA PRO A 9 29.32 -8.80 -43.74
C PRO A 9 29.21 -9.15 -42.24
N ILE A 10 29.93 -8.40 -41.42
CA ILE A 10 29.86 -8.44 -39.96
C ILE A 10 28.45 -8.02 -39.52
N ARG A 11 27.71 -8.92 -38.86
CA ARG A 11 26.40 -8.62 -38.29
C ARG A 11 26.59 -7.83 -36.99
N LEU A 12 26.29 -6.53 -37.03
CA LEU A 12 26.15 -5.69 -35.85
C LEU A 12 24.87 -6.08 -35.11
N SER A 13 25.01 -6.71 -33.94
CA SER A 13 23.91 -6.87 -32.98
C SER A 13 23.55 -5.50 -32.40
N SER A 14 22.36 -4.99 -32.70
CA SER A 14 21.83 -3.82 -32.03
C SER A 14 21.67 -4.13 -30.54
N VAL A 15 22.44 -3.46 -29.69
CA VAL A 15 22.21 -3.45 -28.24
C VAL A 15 20.89 -2.70 -28.03
N GLN A 16 19.80 -3.41 -27.76
CA GLN A 16 18.57 -2.78 -27.29
C GLN A 16 18.84 -2.22 -25.89
N LEU A 17 19.02 -0.90 -25.81
CA LEU A 17 18.96 -0.22 -24.53
C LEU A 17 17.51 -0.27 -24.04
N SER A 18 17.28 -0.89 -22.88
CA SER A 18 16.01 -0.83 -22.18
C SER A 18 15.71 0.62 -21.80
N SER A 19 14.59 1.17 -22.26
CA SER A 19 14.10 2.46 -21.78
C SER A 19 13.97 2.43 -20.26
N PRO A 20 14.44 3.46 -19.52
CA PRO A 20 14.23 3.54 -18.08
C PRO A 20 12.72 3.61 -17.81
N SER A 21 12.16 2.55 -17.22
CA SER A 21 10.78 2.53 -16.77
C SER A 21 10.68 3.37 -15.49
N THR A 22 10.10 4.56 -15.62
CA THR A 22 9.80 5.44 -14.48
C THR A 22 8.40 5.15 -13.98
N ASP A 23 8.29 4.56 -12.80
CA ASP A 23 7.01 4.38 -12.13
C ASP A 23 6.62 5.63 -11.35
N LEU A 24 5.39 6.12 -11.57
CA LEU A 24 4.82 7.22 -10.81
C LEU A 24 4.04 6.67 -9.63
N PHE A 25 4.28 7.24 -8.44
CA PHE A 25 3.60 6.93 -7.19
C PHE A 25 2.96 8.21 -6.66
N ALA A 26 1.76 8.11 -6.08
CA ALA A 26 1.04 9.27 -5.57
C ALA A 26 0.28 8.93 -4.29
N SER A 27 0.15 9.89 -3.39
CA SER A 27 -0.68 9.75 -2.19
C SER A 27 -1.39 11.06 -1.86
N VAL A 28 -2.64 10.97 -1.43
CA VAL A 28 -3.45 12.10 -0.97
C VAL A 28 -3.95 11.79 0.42
N ALA A 29 -3.75 12.73 1.36
CA ALA A 29 -4.21 12.58 2.74
C ALA A 29 -5.12 13.75 3.14
N VAL A 30 -6.17 13.44 3.87
CA VAL A 30 -7.07 14.40 4.50
C VAL A 30 -7.06 14.11 5.99
N THR A 31 -6.84 15.14 6.80
CA THR A 31 -6.90 15.05 8.27
C THR A 31 -7.89 16.09 8.77
N ALA A 32 -8.79 15.67 9.67
CA ALA A 32 -9.72 16.53 10.36
C ALA A 32 -9.55 16.32 11.87
N GLN A 33 -9.36 17.40 12.60
CA GLN A 33 -9.30 17.39 14.06
C GLN A 33 -10.44 18.24 14.60
N LEU A 34 -11.14 17.70 15.59
CA LEU A 34 -12.13 18.40 16.36
C LEU A 34 -11.70 18.40 17.84
N GLY A 35 -11.70 19.58 18.46
CA GLY A 35 -11.47 19.79 19.88
C GLY A 35 -10.01 19.97 20.32
N MET A 36 -9.86 20.46 21.55
CA MET A 36 -8.65 21.11 22.06
C MET A 36 -8.11 20.49 23.38
N PHE A 37 -8.65 19.34 23.80
CA PHE A 37 -8.38 18.68 25.09
C PHE A 37 -8.78 19.49 26.34
N GLU A 38 -9.74 20.40 26.21
CA GLU A 38 -10.23 21.24 27.31
C GLU A 38 -11.24 20.51 28.20
N ARG A 39 -11.98 19.55 27.64
CA ARG A 39 -12.99 18.78 28.37
C ARG A 39 -12.46 17.40 28.78
N PRO A 40 -12.89 16.88 29.95
CA PRO A 40 -12.42 15.59 30.45
C PRO A 40 -12.98 14.38 29.68
N LEU A 41 -13.98 14.57 28.81
CA LEU A 41 -14.68 13.50 28.10
C LEU A 41 -14.94 13.92 26.65
N PHE A 42 -14.63 13.03 25.71
CA PHE A 42 -14.94 13.17 24.28
C PHE A 42 -14.54 14.50 23.64
N ASP A 43 -13.48 15.16 24.14
CA ASP A 43 -13.13 16.48 23.64
C ASP A 43 -12.36 16.40 22.33
N HIS A 44 -11.38 15.50 22.25
CA HIS A 44 -10.55 15.36 21.06
C HIS A 44 -10.99 14.18 20.18
N THR A 45 -11.35 14.51 18.94
CA THR A 45 -11.58 13.55 17.86
C THR A 45 -10.64 13.90 16.71
N LEU A 46 -9.85 12.94 16.26
CA LEU A 46 -9.00 13.06 15.09
C LEU A 46 -9.40 11.99 14.09
N PHE A 47 -9.59 12.40 12.84
CA PHE A 47 -9.85 11.53 11.72
C PHE A 47 -8.81 11.80 10.65
N ASN A 48 -8.23 10.76 10.08
CA ASN A 48 -7.35 10.85 8.93
C ASN A 48 -7.72 9.78 7.91
N ALA A 49 -7.74 10.18 6.65
CA ALA A 49 -7.95 9.31 5.51
C ALA A 49 -6.82 9.57 4.50
N THR A 50 -6.11 8.52 4.13
CA THR A 50 -5.00 8.58 3.18
C THR A 50 -5.23 7.58 2.06
N LEU A 51 -5.34 8.07 0.84
CA LEU A 51 -5.36 7.27 -0.38
C LEU A 51 -3.95 7.21 -0.95
N THR A 52 -3.43 6.01 -1.15
CA THR A 52 -2.12 5.76 -1.78
C THR A 52 -2.30 4.99 -3.06
N CYS A 53 -1.68 5.44 -4.14
CA CYS A 53 -1.60 4.74 -5.41
C CYS A 53 -0.18 4.17 -5.54
N GLY A 54 -0.09 2.87 -5.77
CA GLY A 54 1.17 2.20 -6.11
C GLY A 54 1.67 2.60 -7.51
N SER A 55 2.47 1.74 -8.13
CA SER A 55 2.96 1.94 -9.51
C SER A 55 1.81 2.18 -10.48
N LEU A 56 1.70 3.41 -10.99
CA LEU A 56 0.67 3.78 -11.96
C LEU A 56 0.85 3.04 -13.29
N SER A 57 2.08 2.68 -13.67
CA SER A 57 2.35 1.83 -14.83
C SER A 57 1.69 0.46 -14.68
N SER A 58 1.73 -0.11 -13.48
CA SER A 58 1.10 -1.38 -13.17
C SER A 58 -0.43 -1.26 -13.07
N ALA A 59 -0.94 -0.13 -12.56
CA ALA A 59 -2.37 0.17 -12.53
C ALA A 59 -2.96 0.32 -13.95
N CYS A 60 -2.31 1.11 -14.82
CA CYS A 60 -2.71 1.29 -16.22
C CYS A 60 -2.59 -0.01 -17.02
N TYR A 61 -1.55 -0.81 -16.79
CA TYR A 61 -1.43 -2.15 -17.39
C TYR A 61 -2.62 -3.05 -16.99
N ASN A 62 -3.02 -3.04 -15.72
CA ASN A 62 -4.19 -3.81 -15.27
C ASN A 62 -5.52 -3.28 -15.84
N LEU A 63 -5.66 -1.98 -16.05
CA LEU A 63 -6.85 -1.36 -16.65
C LEU A 63 -6.99 -1.61 -18.16
N SER A 64 -5.86 -1.76 -18.85
CA SER A 64 -5.79 -1.97 -20.30
C SER A 64 -5.92 -3.43 -20.72
N GLN A 65 -5.97 -4.39 -19.78
CA GLN A 65 -6.29 -5.78 -20.11
C GLN A 65 -7.79 -5.93 -20.41
N PRO A 66 -8.17 -6.33 -21.64
CA PRO A 66 -9.55 -6.61 -21.95
C PRO A 66 -10.02 -7.83 -21.14
N ALA A 67 -11.14 -7.70 -20.43
CA ALA A 67 -11.81 -8.78 -19.74
C ALA A 67 -12.18 -9.88 -20.77
N SER A 68 -11.32 -10.88 -20.90
CA SER A 68 -11.50 -11.98 -21.85
C SER A 68 -12.54 -12.93 -21.29
N ALA A 69 -13.81 -12.65 -21.55
CA ALA A 69 -14.87 -13.63 -21.42
C ALA A 69 -14.80 -14.58 -22.62
N THR A 70 -14.74 -15.88 -22.32
CA THR A 70 -15.00 -17.02 -23.23
C THR A 70 -13.81 -17.61 -23.97
N SER A 71 -13.65 -18.91 -23.73
CA SER A 71 -12.72 -19.88 -24.32
C SER A 71 -12.77 -20.00 -25.85
N ALA A 72 -11.62 -19.89 -26.52
CA ALA A 72 -11.24 -20.66 -27.73
C ALA A 72 -9.75 -20.41 -28.09
N PRO A 73 -9.02 -21.38 -28.66
CA PRO A 73 -7.59 -21.26 -28.92
C PRO A 73 -7.25 -20.70 -30.31
N ALA A 74 -6.04 -20.14 -30.40
CA ALA A 74 -5.20 -19.90 -31.58
C ALA A 74 -5.44 -18.60 -32.39
N THR A 75 -4.49 -17.67 -32.39
CA THR A 75 -3.29 -17.63 -33.28
C THR A 75 -2.74 -16.19 -33.37
N GLY A 76 -1.49 -15.98 -32.95
CA GLY A 76 -0.58 -14.97 -33.53
C GLY A 76 -0.77 -13.48 -33.22
N ALA A 77 -0.11 -12.97 -32.17
CA ALA A 77 0.61 -11.69 -32.19
C ALA A 77 1.52 -11.58 -30.95
N THR A 78 2.81 -11.40 -31.20
CA THR A 78 3.91 -11.38 -30.23
C THR A 78 4.18 -9.99 -29.65
N SER A 79 4.76 -9.97 -28.44
CA SER A 79 5.30 -8.85 -27.64
C SER A 79 4.26 -8.11 -26.77
N ALA A 80 4.36 -8.04 -25.44
CA ALA A 80 5.55 -7.91 -24.61
C ALA A 80 5.66 -8.98 -23.51
N VAL A 81 6.90 -9.46 -23.35
CA VAL A 81 7.37 -10.46 -22.40
C VAL A 81 7.22 -9.93 -20.97
N ALA A 82 6.20 -10.40 -20.26
CA ALA A 82 6.19 -10.43 -18.81
C ALA A 82 6.72 -11.81 -18.37
N SER A 83 8.04 -12.00 -18.46
CA SER A 83 8.71 -13.18 -17.92
C SER A 83 9.54 -12.78 -16.72
N GLY A 84 9.03 -13.19 -15.57
CA GLY A 84 9.71 -13.20 -14.28
C GLY A 84 9.00 -14.24 -13.42
N ASP A 85 9.32 -15.51 -13.70
CA ASP A 85 8.90 -16.67 -12.91
C ASP A 85 9.38 -16.55 -11.48
N THR A 86 8.47 -16.70 -10.50
CA THR A 86 8.69 -17.59 -9.37
C THR A 86 7.37 -17.95 -8.70
N SER A 87 7.05 -19.23 -8.75
CA SER A 87 6.03 -19.90 -7.95
C SER A 87 6.45 -19.92 -6.48
N ALA A 88 5.87 -19.04 -5.65
CA ALA A 88 5.85 -19.19 -4.20
C ALA A 88 4.70 -18.37 -3.58
N GLY A 89 3.68 -19.07 -3.08
CA GLY A 89 2.77 -18.65 -2.00
C GLY A 89 2.10 -17.28 -2.08
N GLN A 90 0.83 -17.25 -2.49
CA GLN A 90 -0.27 -16.53 -1.81
C GLN A 90 -0.04 -15.10 -1.23
N GLN A 91 0.89 -14.29 -1.73
CA GLN A 91 1.07 -12.88 -1.34
C GLN A 91 1.62 -12.06 -2.51
N ARG A 92 1.01 -12.19 -3.70
CA ARG A 92 1.19 -11.17 -4.75
C ARG A 92 0.15 -10.09 -4.50
N GLU A 93 0.46 -9.23 -3.52
CA GLU A 93 -0.16 -7.91 -3.41
C GLU A 93 -0.08 -7.27 -4.80
N GLU A 94 -1.24 -6.89 -5.35
CA GLU A 94 -1.36 -6.33 -6.68
C GLU A 94 -0.47 -5.09 -6.78
N ARG A 95 0.75 -5.24 -7.29
CA ARG A 95 1.66 -4.12 -7.53
C ARG A 95 0.89 -3.07 -8.33
N GLY A 96 0.54 -1.96 -7.69
CA GLY A 96 -0.20 -0.86 -8.31
C GLY A 96 -1.66 -0.66 -7.85
N ALA A 97 -2.26 -1.56 -7.06
CA ALA A 97 -3.61 -1.33 -6.56
C ALA A 97 -3.66 -0.16 -5.55
N PRO A 98 -4.62 0.75 -5.67
CA PRO A 98 -4.79 1.84 -4.71
C PRO A 98 -5.21 1.29 -3.35
N THR A 99 -4.62 1.84 -2.29
CA THR A 99 -4.88 1.46 -0.91
C THR A 99 -5.40 2.67 -0.14
N LEU A 100 -6.53 2.50 0.55
CA LEU A 100 -7.15 3.49 1.41
C LEU A 100 -6.86 3.16 2.88
N SER A 101 -6.08 4.01 3.53
CA SER A 101 -5.82 3.96 4.98
C SER A 101 -6.75 4.94 5.68
N LEU A 102 -7.47 4.49 6.69
CA LEU A 102 -8.31 5.30 7.57
C LEU A 102 -7.77 5.20 8.99
N SER A 103 -7.69 6.31 9.70
CA SER A 103 -7.46 6.32 11.14
C SER A 103 -8.45 7.22 11.85
N PHE A 104 -8.89 6.76 13.01
CA PHE A 104 -9.81 7.43 13.88
C PHE A 104 -9.26 7.38 15.28
N GLN A 105 -9.19 8.52 15.95
CA GLN A 105 -8.72 8.64 17.31
C GLN A 105 -9.73 9.45 18.11
N GLN A 106 -10.08 8.95 19.30
CA GLN A 106 -11.04 9.55 20.19
C GLN A 106 -10.49 9.60 21.61
N GLN A 107 -10.48 10.77 22.22
CA GLN A 107 -10.31 10.89 23.66
C GLN A 107 -11.56 10.34 24.35
N ILE A 108 -11.38 9.32 25.19
CA ILE A 108 -12.47 8.65 25.90
C ILE A 108 -12.71 9.38 27.22
N LEU A 109 -11.69 9.39 28.08
CA LEU A 109 -11.74 9.97 29.42
C LEU A 109 -10.36 10.44 29.84
N GLY A 110 -10.25 11.73 30.16
CA GLY A 110 -9.02 12.36 30.64
C GLY A 110 -7.82 12.00 29.76
N PRO A 111 -6.79 11.31 30.29
CA PRO A 111 -5.58 10.94 29.57
C PRO A 111 -5.72 9.73 28.63
N VAL A 112 -6.89 9.07 28.61
CA VAL A 112 -7.14 7.86 27.82
C VAL A 112 -7.67 8.22 26.44
N ARG A 113 -6.99 7.74 25.40
CA ARG A 113 -7.36 7.88 24.00
C ARG A 113 -7.45 6.50 23.35
N GLY A 114 -8.56 6.24 22.68
CA GLY A 114 -8.69 5.12 21.77
C GLY A 114 -8.29 5.55 20.37
N ARG A 115 -7.61 4.67 19.64
CA ARG A 115 -7.34 4.82 18.21
C ARG A 115 -7.73 3.55 17.48
N TRP A 116 -8.20 3.72 16.27
CA TRP A 116 -8.53 2.65 15.34
C TRP A 116 -7.94 3.02 13.99
N ASP A 117 -7.13 2.13 13.45
CA ASP A 117 -6.50 2.25 12.14
C ASP A 117 -7.01 1.11 11.26
N ALA A 118 -7.39 1.40 10.03
CA ALA A 118 -7.89 0.43 9.05
C ALA A 118 -7.25 0.67 7.70
N CYS A 119 -6.87 -0.41 7.02
CA CYS A 119 -6.29 -0.37 5.70
C CYS A 119 -7.18 -1.20 4.77
N MET A 120 -7.60 -0.61 3.64
CA MET A 120 -8.46 -1.25 2.67
C MET A 120 -7.83 -1.20 1.28
N GLY A 121 -7.84 -2.34 0.59
CA GLY A 121 -7.45 -2.46 -0.80
C GLY A 121 -8.63 -2.15 -1.70
N VAL A 122 -8.40 -1.31 -2.70
CA VAL A 122 -9.39 -0.96 -3.73
C VAL A 122 -8.96 -1.64 -5.02
N ASP A 123 -9.86 -2.47 -5.59
CA ASP A 123 -9.61 -3.13 -6.86
C ASP A 123 -9.64 -2.09 -7.99
N SER A 124 -8.54 -1.97 -8.73
CA SER A 124 -8.44 -1.07 -9.87
C SER A 124 -9.34 -1.50 -11.03
N LYS A 125 -9.59 -2.80 -11.19
CA LYS A 125 -10.35 -3.36 -12.32
C LYS A 125 -11.85 -3.18 -12.16
N ASN A 126 -12.33 -3.15 -10.92
CA ASN A 126 -13.73 -2.91 -10.61
C ASN A 126 -13.87 -1.95 -9.42
N PRO A 127 -13.90 -0.63 -9.66
CA PRO A 127 -14.01 0.36 -8.58
C PRO A 127 -15.37 0.33 -7.86
N LEU A 128 -16.37 -0.38 -8.41
CA LEU A 128 -17.66 -0.62 -7.76
C LEU A 128 -17.66 -1.87 -6.88
N ALA A 129 -16.59 -2.67 -6.91
CA ALA A 129 -16.43 -3.81 -6.01
C ALA A 129 -16.26 -3.33 -4.56
N VAL A 130 -16.76 -4.14 -3.62
CA VAL A 130 -16.63 -3.86 -2.19
C VAL A 130 -15.14 -3.82 -1.83
N PRO A 131 -14.64 -2.73 -1.22
CA PRO A 131 -13.24 -2.62 -0.83
C PRO A 131 -12.88 -3.71 0.17
N ARG A 132 -11.69 -4.30 0.00
CA ARG A 132 -11.22 -5.42 0.84
C ARG A 132 -10.49 -4.87 2.05
N LEU A 133 -10.94 -5.21 3.26
CA LEU A 133 -10.18 -4.91 4.48
C LEU A 133 -8.88 -5.73 4.48
N LEU A 134 -7.74 -5.04 4.42
CA LEU A 134 -6.40 -5.61 4.42
C LEU A 134 -5.84 -5.71 5.83
N ASP A 135 -6.02 -4.67 6.64
CA ASP A 135 -5.57 -4.63 8.02
C ASP A 135 -6.51 -3.80 8.86
N SER A 136 -6.62 -4.15 10.14
CA SER A 136 -7.27 -3.32 11.15
C SER A 136 -6.45 -3.44 12.42
N THR A 137 -6.15 -2.29 13.02
CA THR A 137 -5.38 -2.17 14.25
C THR A 137 -6.16 -1.30 15.22
N TYR A 138 -6.34 -1.77 16.44
CA TYR A 138 -6.91 -1.04 17.55
C TYR A 138 -5.78 -0.65 18.48
N ALA A 139 -5.78 0.59 18.94
CA ALA A 139 -4.79 1.09 19.88
C ALA A 139 -5.44 1.87 21.01
N LEU A 140 -4.79 1.87 22.17
CA LEU A 140 -5.19 2.59 23.36
C LEU A 140 -3.96 3.25 23.96
N ASP A 141 -4.04 4.56 24.11
CA ASP A 141 -3.03 5.41 24.73
C ASP A 141 -3.54 5.90 26.07
N CYS A 142 -2.74 5.75 27.13
CA CYS A 142 -3.03 6.29 28.45
C CYS A 142 -1.82 7.05 29.00
N SER A 143 -1.98 8.35 29.19
CA SER A 143 -0.98 9.18 29.87
C SER A 143 -1.15 9.08 31.40
N LEU A 144 -0.19 8.47 32.08
CA LEU A 144 -0.21 8.29 33.53
C LEU A 144 0.45 9.48 34.22
N GLU A 145 -0.28 10.60 34.29
CA GLU A 145 0.21 11.85 34.91
C GLU A 145 0.54 11.67 36.40
N ARG A 146 -0.26 10.87 37.12
CA ARG A 146 -0.04 10.60 38.57
C ARG A 146 1.25 9.84 38.88
N LEU A 147 1.83 9.15 37.90
CA LEU A 147 3.06 8.38 38.03
C LEU A 147 4.32 9.18 37.62
N GLY A 148 4.19 10.49 37.39
CA GLY A 148 5.34 11.34 37.09
C GLY A 148 5.84 11.21 35.66
N ALA A 149 4.91 11.11 34.71
CA ALA A 149 5.13 11.13 33.26
C ALA A 149 5.41 9.77 32.58
N ALA A 150 4.71 8.72 33.02
CA ALA A 150 4.65 7.45 32.29
C ALA A 150 3.56 7.49 31.19
N ARG A 151 3.77 6.83 30.06
CA ARG A 151 2.75 6.60 29.02
C ARG A 151 2.63 5.12 28.72
N LEU A 152 1.41 4.59 28.80
CA LEU A 152 1.07 3.25 28.35
C LEU A 152 0.47 3.34 26.94
N VAL A 153 1.02 2.58 26.01
CA VAL A 153 0.50 2.42 24.65
C VAL A 153 0.26 0.95 24.42
N VAL A 154 -0.97 0.58 24.08
CA VAL A 154 -1.31 -0.80 23.72
C VAL A 154 -1.88 -0.79 22.32
N TRP A 155 -1.47 -1.73 21.47
CA TRP A 155 -2.11 -1.96 20.20
C TRP A 155 -2.32 -3.45 19.93
N TYR A 156 -3.33 -3.74 19.12
CA TYR A 156 -3.70 -5.08 18.71
C TYR A 156 -4.27 -5.05 17.29
N SER A 157 -3.74 -5.90 16.41
CA SER A 157 -4.30 -6.14 15.08
C SER A 157 -5.00 -7.50 15.07
N PRO A 158 -6.35 -7.56 15.04
CA PRO A 158 -7.05 -8.82 14.87
C PRO A 158 -6.72 -9.52 13.55
N THR A 159 -6.37 -8.76 12.50
CA THR A 159 -6.04 -9.32 11.19
C THR A 159 -4.71 -10.08 11.24
N ARG A 160 -3.71 -9.54 11.94
CA ARG A 160 -2.41 -10.21 12.14
C ARG A 160 -2.41 -11.19 13.32
N ARG A 161 -3.39 -11.09 14.23
CA ARG A 161 -3.42 -11.80 15.53
C ARG A 161 -2.19 -11.49 16.39
N GLU A 162 -1.74 -10.24 16.32
CA GLU A 162 -0.56 -9.75 17.02
C GLU A 162 -0.89 -8.47 17.77
N GLY A 163 -0.17 -8.23 18.86
CA GLY A 163 -0.32 -7.02 19.66
C GLY A 163 0.94 -6.74 20.46
N MET A 164 1.02 -5.52 20.98
CA MET A 164 2.12 -5.06 21.82
C MET A 164 1.58 -4.07 22.84
N ALA A 165 2.18 -4.10 24.02
CA ALA A 165 2.02 -3.07 25.03
C ALA A 165 3.40 -2.49 25.33
N GLU A 166 3.50 -1.17 25.28
CA GLU A 166 4.71 -0.41 25.58
C GLU A 166 4.41 0.53 26.76
N VAL A 167 5.27 0.50 27.78
CA VAL A 167 5.26 1.49 28.87
C VAL A 167 6.50 2.35 28.72
N ARG A 168 6.31 3.63 28.46
CA ARG A 168 7.38 4.63 28.41
C ARG A 168 7.45 5.31 29.75
N LEU A 169 8.56 5.11 30.46
CA LEU A 169 8.89 5.87 31.66
C LEU A 169 9.71 7.09 31.22
N LEU A 170 9.38 8.27 31.72
CA LEU A 170 10.26 9.42 31.57
C LEU A 170 11.29 9.36 32.70
N ASP A 171 12.56 9.17 32.34
CA ASP A 171 13.67 9.31 33.27
C ASP A 171 13.69 10.76 33.78
N ARG A 172 13.79 10.92 35.09
CA ARG A 172 13.69 12.20 35.79
C ARG A 172 15.04 12.67 36.27
#